data_AF-A0A5B8LHF8-F1
#
_entry.id   AF-A0A5B8LHF8-F1
#
_cell.length_a   1.000
_cell.length_b   1.000
_cell.length_c   1.000
_cell.angle_alpha   90.00
_cell.angle_beta   90.00
_cell.angle_gamma   90.00
#
_symmetry.space_group_name_H-M   'P 1'
#
loop_
_entity.id
_entity.type
_entity.pdbx_description
1 polymer ?
#
loop_
_entity_poly.entity_id
_entity_poly.type
_entity_poly.pdbx_seq_one_letter_code
_entity_poly.pdbx_strand_id
1 'polypeptide(L)'
;MNEVSTINQGTALAAPGGYDPYAAYGAEAAQGGNFLKFSKGEWLLGQNDDEIALGRRLAANMDELSIGWIRWADSKPVERRLGLLAQGYKPETRDQLGYDDQDAWELDKEGRPKDPWNFTNELPLADPDDGEQMTFSASSKGGIGCIGNLCKAFARAPERAQGLIPVLELGRDSYKHAEYGKTYVPVLTIADWVENGSVPIPAADGGDEDEPAPAAKASAGSKTRF
;
A
#
# COMPACT_ATOMS: atom_id res chain seq x y z
N MET A 1 -9.29 -36.94 13.48
CA MET A 1 -9.81 -36.73 12.13
C MET A 1 -9.78 -35.22 11.93
N ASN A 2 -8.67 -34.71 11.42
CA ASN A 2 -8.43 -33.26 11.35
C ASN A 2 -8.70 -32.87 9.90
N GLU A 3 -9.82 -32.20 9.67
CA GLU A 3 -10.12 -31.60 8.38
C GLU A 3 -9.11 -30.49 8.12
N VAL A 4 -8.34 -30.69 7.05
CA VAL A 4 -7.48 -29.68 6.45
C VAL A 4 -8.42 -28.71 5.74
N SER A 5 -8.57 -27.50 6.28
CA SER A 5 -9.24 -26.41 5.58
C SER A 5 -8.50 -26.15 4.28
N THR A 6 -9.13 -26.50 3.17
CA THR A 6 -8.67 -26.19 1.82
C THR A 6 -8.58 -24.67 1.68
N ILE A 7 -7.37 -24.14 1.72
CA ILE A 7 -7.09 -22.77 1.29
C ILE A 7 -7.33 -22.77 -0.22
N ASN A 8 -8.41 -22.14 -0.67
CA ASN A 8 -8.57 -21.79 -2.08
C ASN A 8 -7.42 -20.84 -2.43
N GLN A 9 -6.36 -21.41 -3.00
CA GLN A 9 -5.30 -20.65 -3.65
C GLN A 9 -5.96 -19.91 -4.81
N GLY A 10 -6.18 -18.60 -4.62
CA GLY A 10 -6.56 -17.73 -5.72
C GLY A 10 -5.44 -17.80 -6.76
N THR A 11 -5.71 -18.50 -7.86
CA THR A 11 -4.87 -18.48 -9.06
C THR A 11 -5.01 -17.10 -9.71
N ALA A 12 -4.36 -16.09 -9.13
CA ALA A 12 -3.95 -14.91 -9.86
C ALA A 12 -2.77 -15.34 -10.73
N LEU A 13 -3.06 -15.91 -11.90
CA LEU A 13 -2.07 -16.01 -12.95
C LEU A 13 -1.76 -14.56 -13.33
N ALA A 14 -0.61 -14.05 -12.90
CA ALA A 14 -0.08 -12.77 -13.34
C ALA A 14 -0.12 -12.76 -14.87
N ALA A 15 -1.03 -11.97 -15.43
CA ALA A 15 -1.01 -11.69 -16.86
C ALA A 15 0.33 -10.97 -17.13
N PRO A 16 1.08 -11.33 -18.19
CA PRO A 16 2.30 -10.60 -18.53
C PRO A 16 1.99 -9.09 -18.66
N GLY A 17 2.56 -8.28 -17.77
CA GLY A 17 2.50 -6.82 -17.70
C GLY A 17 1.36 -6.17 -16.88
N GLY A 18 0.75 -6.89 -15.93
CA GLY A 18 -0.14 -6.26 -14.95
C GLY A 18 0.64 -5.63 -13.78
N TYR A 19 -0.10 -5.01 -12.85
CA TYR A 19 0.38 -4.93 -11.46
C TYR A 19 0.74 -6.36 -11.03
N ASP A 20 2.02 -6.61 -10.74
CA ASP A 20 2.49 -7.91 -10.28
C ASP A 20 2.54 -7.89 -8.75
N PRO A 21 1.55 -8.49 -8.06
CA PRO A 21 1.51 -8.50 -6.60
C PRO A 21 2.73 -9.20 -5.99
N TYR A 22 3.37 -10.13 -6.71
CA TYR A 22 4.54 -10.85 -6.23
C TYR A 22 5.81 -10.00 -6.33
N ALA A 23 5.97 -9.26 -7.43
CA ALA A 23 7.06 -8.30 -7.58
C ALA A 23 6.91 -7.14 -6.59
N ALA A 24 5.68 -6.61 -6.43
CA ALA A 24 5.38 -5.57 -5.45
C ALA A 24 5.67 -6.04 -4.02
N TYR A 25 5.26 -7.26 -3.66
CA TYR A 25 5.58 -7.86 -2.37
C TYR A 25 7.09 -8.09 -2.19
N GLY A 26 7.80 -8.54 -3.23
CA GLY A 26 9.25 -8.71 -3.20
C GLY A 26 9.99 -7.40 -2.94
N ALA A 27 9.57 -6.31 -3.59
CA ALA A 27 10.10 -4.97 -3.34
C ALA A 27 9.75 -4.47 -1.94
N GLU A 28 8.52 -4.70 -1.46
CA GLU A 28 8.10 -4.36 -0.10
C GLU A 28 8.95 -5.07 0.95
N ALA A 29 9.20 -6.38 0.77
CA ALA A 29 10.00 -7.16 1.70
C ALA A 29 11.49 -6.76 1.71
N ALA A 30 12.04 -6.31 0.57
CA ALA A 30 13.44 -5.91 0.45
C ALA A 30 13.70 -4.47 0.95
N GLN A 31 12.77 -3.53 0.70
CA GLN A 31 12.99 -2.09 0.93
C GLN A 31 11.96 -1.44 1.87
N GLY A 32 11.04 -2.21 2.45
CA GLY A 32 9.98 -1.71 3.33
C GLY A 32 8.78 -1.08 2.62
N GLY A 33 8.69 -1.24 1.29
CA GLY A 33 7.58 -0.76 0.44
C GLY A 33 7.63 0.74 0.17
N ASN A 34 7.39 1.13 -1.08
CA ASN A 34 7.24 2.54 -1.44
C ASN A 34 5.83 3.01 -1.11
N PHE A 35 5.69 3.72 0.01
CA PHE A 35 4.42 4.31 0.40
C PHE A 35 4.28 5.72 -0.18
N LEU A 36 3.18 5.93 -0.90
CA LEU A 36 2.72 7.25 -1.29
C LEU A 36 1.82 7.79 -0.17
N LYS A 37 2.10 8.99 0.31
CA LYS A 37 1.28 9.69 1.32
C LYS A 37 0.98 11.12 0.89
N PHE A 38 -0.11 11.67 1.41
CA PHE A 38 -0.44 13.07 1.24
C PHE A 38 -0.36 13.80 2.58
N SER A 39 0.46 14.85 2.66
CA SER A 39 0.67 15.61 3.88
C SER A 39 0.77 17.10 3.58
N LYS A 40 -0.03 17.90 4.30
CA LYS A 40 0.01 19.38 4.26
C LYS A 40 -0.09 20.01 2.86
N GLY A 41 -0.64 19.30 1.88
CA GLY A 41 -0.77 19.80 0.51
C GLY A 41 0.14 19.11 -0.50
N GLU A 42 1.10 18.33 -0.05
CA GLU A 42 2.09 17.69 -0.91
C GLU A 42 1.92 16.16 -0.95
N TRP A 43 2.23 15.59 -2.10
CA TRP A 43 2.36 14.15 -2.29
C TRP A 43 3.81 13.77 -2.03
N LEU A 44 4.03 12.76 -1.18
CA LEU A 44 5.34 12.35 -0.70
C LEU A 44 5.50 10.84 -0.92
N LEU A 45 6.62 10.42 -1.48
CA LEU A 45 6.91 9.01 -1.78
C LEU A 45 8.05 8.49 -0.91
N GLY A 46 7.89 7.25 -0.45
CA GLY A 46 8.94 6.50 0.24
C GLY A 46 9.25 7.01 1.65
N GLN A 47 10.35 6.51 2.22
CA GLN A 47 10.77 6.84 3.58
C GLN A 47 11.45 8.22 3.68
N ASN A 48 11.97 8.72 2.55
CA ASN A 48 12.67 10.00 2.48
C ASN A 48 11.72 11.19 2.25
N ASP A 49 10.42 10.93 2.08
CA ASP A 49 9.40 11.92 1.76
C ASP A 49 9.72 12.70 0.47
N ASP A 50 10.11 11.97 -0.58
CA ASP A 50 10.42 12.56 -1.88
C ASP A 50 9.16 13.20 -2.47
N GLU A 51 9.22 14.50 -2.77
CA GLU A 51 8.06 15.25 -3.25
C GLU A 51 7.70 14.84 -4.68
N ILE A 52 6.44 14.47 -4.86
CA ILE A 52 5.87 14.11 -6.15
C ILE A 52 5.06 15.29 -6.69
N ALA A 53 5.39 15.69 -7.92
CA ALA A 53 4.68 16.76 -8.61
C ALA A 53 3.20 16.44 -8.83
N LEU A 54 2.35 17.45 -8.66
CA LEU A 54 0.96 17.39 -9.11
C LEU A 54 0.91 17.10 -10.61
N GLY A 55 -0.07 16.32 -11.03
CA GLY A 55 -0.21 15.87 -12.41
C GLY A 55 0.53 14.57 -12.73
N ARG A 56 1.34 14.01 -11.81
CA ARG A 56 1.92 12.66 -12.00
C ARG A 56 0.79 11.66 -12.23
N ARG A 57 0.99 10.75 -13.19
CA ARG A 57 0.03 9.73 -13.59
C ARG A 57 0.46 8.37 -13.08
N LEU A 58 -0.47 7.64 -12.45
CA LEU A 58 -0.21 6.32 -11.86
C LEU A 58 -1.35 5.36 -12.22
N ALA A 59 -1.02 4.16 -12.67
CA ALA A 59 -2.00 3.10 -12.89
C ALA A 59 -2.46 2.54 -11.53
N ALA A 60 -3.77 2.37 -11.31
CA ALA A 60 -4.30 1.94 -10.02
C ALA A 60 -4.95 0.57 -10.07
N ASN A 61 -4.43 -0.36 -9.26
CA ASN A 61 -5.00 -1.69 -9.13
C ASN A 61 -6.23 -1.63 -8.18
N MET A 62 -7.40 -1.40 -8.78
CA MET A 62 -8.66 -1.30 -8.04
C MET A 62 -9.12 -2.65 -7.45
N ASP A 63 -8.69 -3.78 -8.02
CA ASP A 63 -9.02 -5.12 -7.52
C ASP A 63 -8.30 -5.44 -6.21
N GLU A 64 -7.12 -4.83 -6.00
CA GLU A 64 -6.31 -5.00 -4.80
C GLU A 64 -6.49 -3.87 -3.77
N LEU A 65 -7.41 -2.94 -4.00
CA LEU A 65 -7.78 -1.93 -3.01
C LEU A 65 -8.23 -2.61 -1.71
N SER A 66 -7.43 -2.42 -0.65
CA SER A 66 -7.66 -2.98 0.67
C SER A 66 -8.21 -1.91 1.62
N ILE A 67 -9.15 -2.32 2.48
CA ILE A 67 -9.70 -1.46 3.53
C ILE A 67 -9.74 -2.20 4.86
N GLY A 68 -9.59 -1.47 5.96
CA GLY A 68 -9.79 -2.02 7.30
C GLY A 68 -9.03 -1.29 8.39
N TRP A 69 -8.53 -2.03 9.37
CA TRP A 69 -7.94 -1.46 10.57
C TRP A 69 -6.50 -1.89 10.77
N ILE A 70 -5.65 -0.95 11.19
CA ILE A 70 -4.28 -1.23 11.63
C ILE A 70 -4.19 -0.77 13.09
N ARG A 71 -3.77 -1.66 13.98
CA ARG A 71 -3.45 -1.32 15.37
C ARG A 71 -1.99 -0.94 15.48
N TRP A 72 -1.74 0.17 16.15
CA TRP A 72 -0.42 0.70 16.40
C TRP A 72 -0.08 0.60 17.89
N ALA A 73 1.17 0.25 18.17
CA ALA A 73 1.78 0.35 19.49
C ALA A 73 3.27 0.67 19.30
N ASP A 74 3.81 1.54 20.14
CA ASP A 74 5.18 2.05 20.08
C ASP A 74 5.56 2.56 18.67
N SER A 75 4.62 3.26 18.02
CA SER A 75 4.76 3.77 16.65
C SER A 75 5.01 2.70 15.58
N LYS A 76 4.66 1.44 15.86
CA LYS A 76 4.77 0.31 14.93
C LYS A 76 3.39 -0.34 14.71
N PRO A 77 3.11 -0.82 13.49
CA PRO A 77 1.93 -1.63 13.25
C PRO A 77 2.13 -2.98 13.95
N VAL A 78 1.24 -3.32 14.87
CA VAL A 78 1.28 -4.58 15.64
C VAL A 78 0.16 -5.54 15.26
N GLU A 79 -0.86 -5.06 14.55
CA GLU A 79 -1.95 -5.88 14.03
C GLU A 79 -2.55 -5.22 12.79
N ARG A 80 -2.81 -6.01 11.75
CA ARG A 80 -3.45 -5.56 10.51
C ARG A 80 -4.67 -6.42 10.25
N ARG A 81 -5.83 -5.77 10.13
CA ARG A 81 -7.12 -6.35 9.76
C ARG A 81 -7.63 -5.68 8.51
N LEU A 82 -6.93 -5.92 7.41
CA LEU A 82 -7.24 -5.38 6.09
C LEU A 82 -7.83 -6.50 5.22
N GLY A 83 -8.77 -6.14 4.35
CA GLY A 83 -9.31 -7.06 3.36
C GLY A 83 -9.67 -6.35 2.07
N LEU A 84 -9.74 -7.13 0.99
CA LEU A 84 -9.97 -6.65 -0.37
C LEU A 84 -11.40 -6.15 -0.56
N LEU A 85 -11.54 -4.88 -0.94
CA LEU A 85 -12.85 -4.27 -1.19
C LEU A 85 -13.57 -4.96 -2.35
N ALA A 86 -12.85 -5.36 -3.40
CA ALA A 86 -13.41 -6.05 -4.56
C ALA A 86 -14.07 -7.39 -4.21
N GLN A 87 -13.66 -8.02 -3.10
CA GLN A 87 -14.27 -9.27 -2.60
C GLN A 87 -15.47 -9.01 -1.67
N GLY A 88 -15.94 -7.76 -1.58
CA GLY A 88 -17.04 -7.37 -0.72
C GLY A 88 -16.68 -7.35 0.77
N TYR A 89 -15.37 -7.28 1.09
CA TYR A 89 -14.92 -7.19 2.48
C TYR A 89 -15.55 -5.98 3.18
N LYS A 90 -16.01 -6.21 4.41
CA LYS A 90 -16.56 -5.17 5.28
C LYS A 90 -15.75 -5.18 6.57
N PRO A 91 -14.96 -4.12 6.83
CA PRO A 91 -14.24 -4.00 8.08
C PRO A 91 -15.17 -4.06 9.28
N GLU A 92 -14.70 -4.64 10.37
CA GLU A 92 -15.41 -4.62 11.65
C GLU A 92 -15.65 -3.18 12.12
N THR A 93 -16.68 -2.98 12.93
CA THR A 93 -16.90 -1.68 13.59
C THR A 93 -15.90 -1.50 14.73
N ARG A 94 -15.63 -0.25 15.13
CA ARG A 94 -14.60 0.05 16.14
C ARG A 94 -14.81 -0.69 17.47
N ASP A 95 -16.07 -0.90 17.89
CA ASP A 95 -16.45 -1.64 19.10
C ASP A 95 -16.13 -3.14 19.07
N GLN A 96 -15.92 -3.71 17.88
CA GLN A 96 -15.58 -5.13 17.70
C GLN A 96 -14.07 -5.41 17.74
N LEU A 97 -13.24 -4.36 17.77
CA LEU A 97 -11.78 -4.47 17.70
C LEU A 97 -11.11 -4.66 19.07
N GLY A 98 -11.86 -4.40 20.16
CA GLY A 98 -11.33 -4.36 21.52
C GLY A 98 -10.39 -3.17 21.75
N TYR A 99 -9.54 -3.27 22.78
CA TYR A 99 -8.74 -2.15 23.29
C TYR A 99 -9.64 -0.98 23.66
N ASP A 100 -10.58 -1.21 24.58
CA ASP A 100 -11.60 -0.22 24.97
C ASP A 100 -11.22 0.58 26.22
N ASP A 101 -10.20 0.11 26.95
CA ASP A 101 -9.65 0.80 28.12
C ASP A 101 -8.75 1.97 27.69
N GLN A 102 -9.32 3.18 27.69
CA GLN A 102 -8.62 4.40 27.29
C GLN A 102 -7.47 4.78 28.22
N ASP A 103 -7.52 4.35 29.49
CA ASP A 103 -6.45 4.65 30.46
C ASP A 103 -5.19 3.83 30.16
N ALA A 104 -5.34 2.72 29.42
CA ALA A 104 -4.24 1.89 28.94
C ALA A 104 -3.70 2.34 27.56
N TRP A 105 -4.31 3.32 26.91
CA TRP A 105 -3.87 3.80 25.60
C TRP A 105 -2.64 4.71 25.69
N GLU A 106 -1.85 4.71 24.62
CA GLU A 106 -0.79 5.70 24.44
C GLU A 106 -1.37 7.11 24.39
N LEU A 107 -0.64 8.08 24.90
CA LEU A 107 -1.04 9.49 24.83
C LEU A 107 -0.51 10.14 23.56
N ASP A 108 -1.30 11.03 22.95
CA ASP A 108 -0.85 11.90 21.88
C ASP A 108 0.09 13.01 22.40
N LYS A 109 0.53 13.90 21.49
CA LYS A 109 1.44 15.01 21.84
C LYS A 109 0.80 16.04 22.78
N GLU A 110 -0.52 16.04 22.85
CA GLU A 110 -1.32 16.90 23.71
C GLU A 110 -1.73 16.21 25.03
N GLY A 111 -1.23 14.99 25.27
CA GLY A 111 -1.47 14.22 26.49
C GLY A 111 -2.85 13.53 26.54
N ARG A 112 -3.54 13.40 25.41
CA ARG A 112 -4.86 12.75 25.33
C ARG A 112 -4.72 11.29 24.93
N PRO A 113 -5.54 10.37 25.47
CA PRO A 113 -5.59 8.99 25.00
C PRO A 113 -5.80 8.92 23.49
N LYS A 114 -4.90 8.20 22.81
CA LYS A 114 -4.94 8.00 21.37
C LYS A 114 -5.43 6.59 21.09
N ASP A 115 -6.53 6.49 20.38
CA ASP A 115 -7.06 5.21 19.93
C ASP A 115 -5.96 4.43 19.17
N PRO A 116 -5.60 3.21 19.61
CA PRO A 116 -4.55 2.44 18.96
C PRO A 116 -4.98 1.94 17.57
N TRP A 117 -6.28 1.92 17.29
CA TRP A 117 -6.82 1.49 16.00
C TRP A 117 -6.96 2.65 15.02
N ASN A 118 -6.40 2.47 13.82
CA ASN A 118 -6.47 3.44 12.74
C ASN A 118 -7.10 2.82 11.50
N PHE A 119 -8.25 3.36 11.08
CA PHE A 119 -8.90 2.91 9.85
C PHE A 119 -8.07 3.35 8.64
N THR A 120 -7.72 2.41 7.78
CA THR A 120 -6.74 2.62 6.71
C THR A 120 -7.24 2.00 5.40
N ASN A 121 -7.06 2.75 4.32
CA ASN A 121 -7.22 2.28 2.96
C ASN A 121 -5.83 2.17 2.32
N GLU A 122 -5.58 1.10 1.58
CA GLU A 122 -4.34 0.89 0.83
C GLU A 122 -4.69 0.60 -0.62
N LEU A 123 -4.28 1.52 -1.50
CA LEU A 123 -4.45 1.40 -2.94
C LEU A 123 -3.10 1.13 -3.58
N PRO A 124 -2.87 -0.06 -4.13
CA PRO A 124 -1.68 -0.32 -4.93
C PRO A 124 -1.70 0.46 -6.24
N LEU A 125 -0.56 1.03 -6.57
CA LEU A 125 -0.33 1.91 -7.70
C LEU A 125 0.96 1.49 -8.39
N ALA A 126 1.04 1.74 -9.69
CA ALA A 126 2.25 1.56 -10.47
C ALA A 126 2.48 2.78 -11.37
N ASP A 127 3.73 3.17 -11.57
CA ASP A 127 4.06 4.10 -12.65
C ASP A 127 3.84 3.39 -14.01
N PRO A 128 3.04 3.97 -14.92
CA PRO A 128 2.73 3.33 -16.19
C PRO A 128 3.92 3.25 -17.15
N ASP A 129 4.99 4.03 -16.95
CA ASP A 129 6.12 4.13 -17.88
C ASP A 129 7.26 3.16 -17.52
N ASP A 130 7.57 2.98 -16.24
CA ASP A 130 8.68 2.14 -15.76
C ASP A 130 8.25 0.99 -14.83
N GLY A 131 6.98 0.95 -14.42
CA GLY A 131 6.45 -0.09 -13.55
C GLY A 131 6.75 0.09 -12.07
N GLU A 132 7.32 1.23 -11.64
CA GLU A 132 7.60 1.51 -10.22
C GLU A 132 6.35 1.28 -9.37
N GLN A 133 6.40 0.31 -8.46
CA GLN A 133 5.28 -0.05 -7.59
C GLN A 133 5.29 0.83 -6.34
N MET A 134 4.10 1.31 -5.96
CA MET A 134 3.90 2.06 -4.72
C MET A 134 2.50 1.80 -4.15
N THR A 135 2.30 2.11 -2.87
CA THR A 135 0.99 1.98 -2.22
C THR A 135 0.56 3.33 -1.66
N PHE A 136 -0.58 3.84 -2.11
CA PHE A 136 -1.20 4.98 -1.46
C PHE A 136 -1.92 4.53 -0.20
N SER A 137 -1.33 4.82 0.96
CA SER A 137 -1.87 4.50 2.28
C SER A 137 -2.56 5.73 2.87
N ALA A 138 -3.86 5.61 3.14
CA ALA A 138 -4.71 6.71 3.56
C ALA A 138 -5.52 6.36 4.80
N SER A 139 -5.22 7.02 5.92
CA SER A 139 -5.98 6.90 7.17
C SER A 139 -6.61 8.21 7.65
N SER A 140 -6.32 9.33 6.97
CA SER A 140 -6.92 10.62 7.29
C SER A 140 -8.32 10.72 6.68
N LYS A 141 -9.20 11.54 7.27
CA LYS A 141 -10.54 11.81 6.72
C LYS A 141 -10.49 12.29 5.26
N GLY A 142 -9.51 13.13 4.92
CA GLY A 142 -9.29 13.60 3.56
C GLY A 142 -8.85 12.49 2.60
N GLY A 143 -7.90 11.64 3.03
CA GLY A 143 -7.42 10.51 2.23
C GLY A 143 -8.49 9.43 2.02
N ILE A 144 -9.21 9.05 3.07
CA ILE A 144 -10.35 8.11 2.98
C ILE A 144 -11.44 8.68 2.06
N GLY A 145 -11.73 9.98 2.17
CA GLY A 145 -12.66 10.66 1.27
C GLY A 145 -12.21 10.64 -0.19
N CYS A 146 -10.90 10.80 -0.44
CA CYS A 146 -10.29 10.71 -1.76
C CYS A 146 -10.50 9.32 -2.39
N ILE A 147 -10.17 8.24 -1.67
CA ILE A 147 -10.42 6.86 -2.11
C ILE A 147 -11.93 6.62 -2.35
N GLY A 148 -12.79 7.12 -1.46
CA GLY A 148 -14.23 6.99 -1.61
C GLY A 148 -14.77 7.68 -2.88
N ASN A 149 -14.20 8.83 -3.25
CA ASN A 149 -14.55 9.52 -4.50
C ASN A 149 -14.02 8.79 -5.73
N LEU A 150 -12.80 8.25 -5.65
CA LEU A 150 -12.25 7.38 -6.69
C LEU A 150 -13.14 6.15 -6.93
N CYS A 151 -13.56 5.45 -5.87
CA CYS A 151 -14.46 4.30 -5.98
C CYS A 151 -15.79 4.66 -6.67
N LYS A 152 -16.36 5.83 -6.36
CA LYS A 152 -17.58 6.31 -7.03
C LYS A 152 -17.35 6.62 -8.51
N ALA A 153 -16.19 7.20 -8.86
CA ALA A 153 -15.82 7.48 -10.24
C ALA A 153 -15.62 6.17 -11.03
N PHE A 154 -14.88 5.22 -10.45
CA PHE A 154 -14.63 3.91 -11.02
C PHE A 154 -15.93 3.11 -11.22
N ALA A 155 -16.85 3.10 -10.25
CA ALA A 155 -18.15 2.46 -10.39
C ALA A 155 -19.05 3.07 -11.49
N ARG A 156 -18.75 4.29 -11.95
CA ARG A 156 -19.44 4.99 -13.04
C ARG A 156 -18.65 4.95 -14.35
N ALA A 157 -17.58 4.15 -14.41
CA ALA A 157 -16.75 4.03 -15.60
C ALA A 157 -17.60 3.61 -16.82
N PRO A 158 -17.28 4.12 -18.02
CA PRO A 158 -18.00 3.75 -19.22
C PRO A 158 -17.77 2.26 -19.54
N GLU A 159 -18.70 1.64 -20.26
CA GLU A 159 -18.62 0.21 -20.62
C GLU A 159 -17.31 -0.18 -21.30
N ARG A 160 -16.77 0.70 -22.16
CA ARG A 160 -15.47 0.51 -22.82
C ARG A 160 -14.26 0.42 -21.87
N ALA A 161 -14.41 0.81 -20.62
CA ALA A 161 -13.37 0.75 -19.59
C ALA A 161 -13.47 -0.47 -18.69
N GLN A 162 -14.47 -1.34 -18.89
CA GLN A 162 -14.61 -2.57 -18.12
C GLN A 162 -13.39 -3.48 -18.36
N GLY A 163 -12.79 -3.96 -17.27
CA GLY A 163 -11.59 -4.80 -17.31
C GLY A 163 -10.28 -4.04 -17.57
N LEU A 164 -10.31 -2.71 -17.71
CA LEU A 164 -9.13 -1.87 -17.83
C LEU A 164 -8.69 -1.33 -16.47
N ILE A 165 -7.40 -1.02 -16.36
CA ILE A 165 -6.79 -0.39 -15.19
C ILE A 165 -6.89 1.14 -15.36
N PRO A 166 -7.47 1.87 -14.38
CA PRO A 166 -7.55 3.32 -14.46
C PRO A 166 -6.17 3.94 -14.22
N VAL A 167 -5.81 4.92 -15.05
CA VAL A 167 -4.66 5.80 -14.83
C VAL A 167 -5.14 7.04 -14.11
N LEU A 168 -4.63 7.25 -12.91
CA LEU A 168 -4.99 8.34 -12.01
C LEU A 168 -4.01 9.49 -12.13
N GLU A 169 -4.51 10.72 -12.14
CA GLU A 169 -3.71 11.93 -12.02
C GLU A 169 -3.72 12.42 -10.56
N LEU A 170 -2.53 12.65 -9.99
CA LEU A 170 -2.35 13.15 -8.63
C LEU A 170 -2.66 14.65 -8.55
N GLY A 171 -3.69 15.01 -7.79
CA GLY A 171 -4.12 16.39 -7.59
C GLY A 171 -4.25 16.76 -6.12
N ARG A 172 -4.63 18.02 -5.87
CA ARG A 172 -5.03 18.49 -4.54
C ARG A 172 -6.16 19.51 -4.65
N ASP A 173 -6.98 19.56 -3.63
CA ASP A 173 -7.97 20.61 -3.41
C ASP A 173 -7.76 21.21 -2.01
N SER A 174 -8.48 22.27 -1.68
CA SER A 174 -8.45 22.88 -0.36
C SER A 174 -9.80 23.41 0.09
N TYR A 175 -10.05 23.32 1.38
CA TYR A 175 -11.19 23.95 2.02
C TYR A 175 -10.74 24.76 3.23
N LYS A 176 -11.60 25.66 3.72
CA LYS A 176 -11.34 26.45 4.92
C LYS A 176 -11.88 25.71 6.14
N HIS A 177 -11.02 25.13 6.96
CA HIS A 177 -11.35 24.59 8.27
C HIS A 177 -11.45 25.73 9.30
N ALA A 178 -12.43 25.68 10.19
CA ALA A 178 -12.69 26.74 11.17
C ALA A 178 -11.50 26.93 12.13
N GLU A 179 -10.85 25.84 12.52
CA GLU A 179 -9.74 25.83 13.50
C GLU A 179 -8.36 25.87 12.86
N TYR A 180 -8.18 25.23 11.70
CA TYR A 180 -6.85 25.02 11.09
C TYR A 180 -6.61 25.89 9.85
N GLY A 181 -7.58 26.74 9.48
CA GLY A 181 -7.48 27.58 8.29
C GLY A 181 -7.54 26.75 7.00
N LYS A 182 -6.72 27.11 6.00
CA LYS A 182 -6.72 26.42 4.70
C LYS A 182 -6.17 25.00 4.88
N THR A 183 -7.03 24.01 4.66
CA THR A 183 -6.69 22.58 4.75
C THR A 183 -6.69 22.00 3.35
N TYR A 184 -5.60 21.36 2.96
CA TYR A 184 -5.49 20.66 1.68
C TYR A 184 -5.93 19.21 1.81
N VAL A 185 -6.49 18.68 0.73
CA VAL A 185 -6.90 17.27 0.61
C VAL A 185 -6.39 16.68 -0.70
N PRO A 186 -6.05 15.38 -0.73
CA PRO A 186 -5.63 14.72 -1.95
C PRO A 186 -6.82 14.57 -2.90
N VAL A 187 -6.54 14.63 -4.20
CA VAL A 187 -7.50 14.34 -5.28
C VAL A 187 -6.88 13.30 -6.20
N LEU A 188 -7.64 12.27 -6.55
CA LEU A 188 -7.29 11.28 -7.55
C LEU A 188 -8.34 11.35 -8.67
N THR A 189 -7.92 11.76 -9.86
CA THR A 189 -8.80 11.88 -11.03
C THR A 189 -8.46 10.77 -12.02
N ILE A 190 -9.45 9.99 -12.47
CA ILE A 190 -9.24 9.03 -13.55
C ILE A 190 -9.03 9.83 -14.85
N ALA A 191 -7.79 9.84 -15.35
CA ALA A 191 -7.38 10.59 -16.53
C ALA A 191 -7.36 9.71 -17.80
N ASP A 192 -7.05 8.42 -17.65
CA ASP A 192 -7.00 7.47 -18.76
C ASP A 192 -7.26 6.03 -18.29
N TRP A 193 -7.20 5.07 -19.22
CA TRP A 193 -7.36 3.64 -18.99
C TRP A 193 -6.33 2.85 -19.78
N VAL A 194 -5.76 1.82 -19.16
CA VAL A 194 -4.76 0.93 -19.80
C VAL A 194 -5.17 -0.52 -19.66
N GLU A 195 -4.66 -1.37 -20.55
CA GLU A 195 -4.92 -2.82 -20.49
C GLU A 195 -4.25 -3.41 -19.24
N ASN A 196 -4.95 -4.31 -18.56
CA ASN A 196 -4.30 -5.11 -17.54
C ASN A 196 -3.30 -6.04 -18.24
N GLY A 197 -2.00 -5.84 -18.01
CA GLY A 197 -0.98 -6.44 -18.88
C GLY A 197 -0.09 -5.43 -19.60
N SER A 198 -0.39 -4.14 -19.59
CA SER A 198 0.42 -3.13 -20.28
C SER A 198 1.38 -2.34 -19.39
N VAL A 199 1.27 -2.43 -18.06
CA VAL A 199 2.18 -1.77 -17.14
C VAL A 199 3.50 -2.57 -17.10
N PRO A 200 4.66 -1.94 -17.28
CA PRO A 200 5.93 -2.66 -17.21
C PRO A 200 6.11 -3.35 -15.85
N ILE A 201 6.81 -4.47 -15.86
CA ILE A 201 7.33 -5.05 -14.63
C ILE A 201 8.55 -4.18 -14.24
N PRO A 202 8.65 -3.72 -12.97
CA PRO A 202 9.80 -2.95 -12.54
C PRO A 202 11.08 -3.69 -12.90
N ALA A 203 12.07 -2.95 -13.42
CA ALA A 203 13.41 -3.50 -13.55
C ALA A 203 13.85 -3.96 -12.16
N ALA A 204 14.25 -5.24 -12.04
CA ALA A 204 14.95 -5.67 -10.84
C ALA A 204 16.23 -4.83 -10.79
N ASP A 205 16.34 -3.93 -9.81
CA ASP A 205 17.61 -3.28 -9.52
C ASP A 205 18.62 -4.41 -9.31
N GLY A 206 19.55 -4.53 -10.26
CA GLY A 206 20.65 -5.47 -10.19
C GLY A 206 21.44 -5.12 -8.94
N GLY A 207 21.17 -5.86 -7.85
CA GLY A 207 21.94 -5.75 -6.63
C GLY A 207 23.41 -5.92 -6.98
N ASP A 208 24.23 -5.00 -6.48
CA ASP A 208 25.69 -5.03 -6.58
C ASP A 208 26.23 -6.45 -6.54
N GLU A 209 26.71 -6.93 -7.69
CA GLU A 209 27.61 -8.08 -7.78
C GLU A 209 29.00 -7.64 -7.28
N ASP A 210 29.15 -7.40 -5.99
CA ASP A 210 30.48 -7.27 -5.38
C ASP A 210 30.45 -7.57 -3.86
N GLU A 211 29.99 -8.77 -3.50
CA GLU A 211 30.42 -9.39 -2.24
C GLU A 211 31.19 -10.68 -2.56
N PRO A 212 32.54 -10.68 -2.46
CA PRO A 212 33.30 -11.89 -2.70
C PRO A 212 32.94 -12.92 -1.62
N ALA A 213 32.49 -14.08 -2.09
CA ALA A 213 32.15 -15.24 -1.27
C ALA A 213 33.20 -15.51 -0.18
N PRO A 214 32.81 -15.77 1.08
CA PRO A 214 33.76 -16.12 2.11
C PRO A 214 34.43 -17.45 1.75
N ALA A 215 35.76 -17.40 1.61
CA ALA A 215 36.61 -18.54 1.30
C ALA A 215 36.34 -19.69 2.28
N ALA A 216 35.85 -20.81 1.75
CA ALA A 216 35.74 -22.07 2.46
C ALA A 216 37.13 -22.49 2.95
N LYS A 217 37.33 -22.50 4.27
CA LYS A 217 38.49 -23.13 4.89
C LYS A 217 38.39 -24.64 4.69
N ALA A 218 39.10 -25.14 3.68
CA ALA A 218 39.46 -26.55 3.60
C ALA A 218 40.51 -26.84 4.70
N SER A 219 40.16 -27.59 5.74
CA SER A 219 41.16 -28.34 6.50
C SER A 219 41.20 -29.76 5.95
N ALA A 220 42.23 -30.00 5.13
CA ALA A 220 42.61 -31.33 4.69
C ALA A 220 43.19 -32.12 5.87
N GLY A 221 42.75 -33.37 6.02
CA GLY A 221 43.32 -34.32 6.98
C GLY A 221 44.67 -34.88 6.53
N SER A 222 45.48 -35.30 7.50
CA SER A 222 46.43 -36.43 7.43
C SER A 222 47.02 -36.63 8.83
N LYS A 223 46.68 -37.72 9.55
CA LYS A 223 47.30 -39.07 9.52
C LYS A 223 48.40 -39.25 10.60
N THR A 224 48.17 -40.19 11.53
CA THR A 224 49.00 -41.40 11.81
C THR A 224 49.39 -41.66 13.29
N ARG A 225 49.09 -42.91 13.72
CA ARG A 225 49.68 -43.79 14.79
C ARG A 225 49.55 -43.32 16.25
N PHE A 226 49.20 -44.16 17.22
CA PHE A 226 49.26 -45.63 17.38
C PHE A 226 47.92 -46.21 17.83
#